data_AF-A0A9N7LKP9-F1
#
_entry.id   AF-A0A9N7LKP9-F1
#
_cell.length_a   1.000
_cell.length_b   1.000
_cell.length_c   1.000
_cell.angle_alpha   90.00
_cell.angle_beta   90.00
_cell.angle_gamma   90.00
#
_symmetry.space_group_name_H-M   'P 1'
#
loop_
_entity.id
_entity.type
_entity.pdbx_description
1 polymer ?
#
loop_
_entity_poly.entity_id
_entity_poly.type
_entity_poly.pdbx_seq_one_letter_code
_entity_poly.pdbx_strand_id
1 'polypeptide(L)'
;MGVGPLSTEFFTSGEFNSGVGSSGTLTTGWGNSGSTNTGYFNAGHTNTGLFNSGDTSTGLFNDTNTGLFNSGDTNTGFFNAGTANFGSFNGGSTNTGDWNSGSINTGYANSGGTNTGILNAGNLNTGAFSPFDQPVVNSGFSNDFDGPFGKGGVNQSGAFNQGVGNSGFDSGDNIKGGTVSSSGFENHGNFGSGFLNAGSFSSQGSGVVD
;
A
#
# COMPACT_ATOMS: atom_id res chain seq x y z
N MET A 1 -27.41 27.62 -37.93
CA MET A 1 -26.97 27.95 -36.56
C MET A 1 -28.21 28.01 -35.70
N GLY A 2 -28.56 26.91 -35.04
CA GLY A 2 -29.78 26.82 -34.22
C GLY A 2 -29.42 26.99 -32.75
N VAL A 3 -29.86 28.08 -32.13
CA VAL A 3 -29.71 28.30 -30.70
C VAL A 3 -30.85 27.61 -29.96
N GLY A 4 -30.55 26.48 -29.31
CA GLY A 4 -31.39 25.94 -28.25
C GLY A 4 -31.33 26.82 -27.01
N PRO A 5 -32.29 26.72 -26.08
CA PRO A 5 -32.30 27.57 -24.90
C PRO A 5 -31.05 27.34 -24.04
N LEU A 6 -30.35 28.43 -23.71
CA LEU A 6 -29.17 28.54 -22.81
C LEU A 6 -27.78 28.12 -23.35
N SER A 7 -27.61 27.71 -24.61
CA SER A 7 -26.26 27.55 -25.19
C SER A 7 -25.65 28.91 -25.59
N THR A 8 -24.62 29.37 -24.86
CA THR A 8 -23.86 30.60 -25.18
C THR A 8 -22.57 30.28 -25.95
N GLU A 9 -22.68 29.70 -27.16
CA GLU A 9 -21.60 28.84 -27.67
C GLU A 9 -21.25 28.94 -29.17
N PHE A 10 -20.02 28.53 -29.49
CA PHE A 10 -19.45 28.46 -30.84
C PHE A 10 -18.93 27.03 -31.12
N PHE A 11 -19.28 26.46 -32.29
CA PHE A 11 -18.92 25.08 -32.71
C PHE A 11 -19.38 23.94 -31.77
N THR A 12 -20.43 24.10 -30.98
CA THR A 12 -20.90 23.05 -30.06
C THR A 12 -22.04 22.20 -30.64
N SER A 13 -22.26 21.03 -30.03
CA SER A 13 -23.32 20.08 -30.39
C SER A 13 -23.94 19.45 -29.15
N GLY A 14 -25.26 19.23 -29.17
CA GLY A 14 -26.04 18.78 -28.02
C GLY A 14 -26.66 19.93 -27.22
N GLU A 15 -26.93 19.73 -25.93
CA GLU A 15 -27.82 20.59 -25.14
C GLU A 15 -27.21 21.08 -23.81
N PHE A 16 -27.59 22.28 -23.38
CA PHE A 16 -27.20 22.88 -22.09
C PHE A 16 -25.68 23.02 -21.85
N ASN A 17 -24.88 23.03 -22.92
CA ASN A 17 -23.45 23.25 -22.83
C ASN A 17 -23.14 24.77 -22.69
N SER A 18 -21.99 25.09 -22.08
CA SER A 18 -21.48 26.46 -21.94
C SER A 18 -19.99 26.55 -22.26
N GLY A 19 -19.65 27.02 -23.47
CA GLY A 19 -18.29 27.23 -23.94
C GLY A 19 -18.12 27.04 -25.46
N VAL A 20 -17.10 26.26 -25.87
CA VAL A 20 -16.65 26.18 -27.26
C VAL A 20 -16.29 24.74 -27.65
N GLY A 21 -16.73 24.27 -28.82
CA GLY A 21 -16.31 22.98 -29.39
C GLY A 21 -16.75 21.71 -28.63
N SER A 22 -17.55 21.83 -27.57
CA SER A 22 -18.05 20.70 -26.77
C SER A 22 -19.17 19.92 -27.48
N SER A 23 -19.29 18.63 -27.15
CA SER A 23 -20.28 17.69 -27.67
C SER A 23 -20.97 16.91 -26.54
N GLY A 24 -22.29 16.82 -26.60
CA GLY A 24 -23.11 16.10 -25.61
C GLY A 24 -23.90 17.05 -24.71
N THR A 25 -23.97 16.81 -23.40
CA THR A 25 -24.95 17.51 -22.53
C THR A 25 -24.37 18.10 -21.25
N LEU A 26 -24.82 19.29 -20.86
CA LEU A 26 -24.49 19.94 -19.58
C LEU A 26 -22.97 20.12 -19.33
N THR A 27 -22.17 20.27 -20.38
CA THR A 27 -20.72 20.47 -20.27
C THR A 27 -20.35 21.95 -20.19
N THR A 28 -19.29 22.30 -19.46
CA THR A 28 -18.79 23.69 -19.33
C THR A 28 -17.31 23.75 -19.72
N GLY A 29 -16.92 24.69 -20.59
CA GLY A 29 -15.55 24.90 -21.05
C GLY A 29 -15.31 24.51 -22.51
N TRP A 30 -14.14 23.97 -22.84
CA TRP A 30 -13.71 23.76 -24.23
C TRP A 30 -13.59 22.30 -24.61
N GLY A 31 -14.22 21.88 -25.72
CA GLY A 31 -13.90 20.62 -26.40
C GLY A 31 -14.18 19.36 -25.57
N ASN A 32 -15.08 19.45 -24.58
CA ASN A 32 -15.48 18.28 -23.81
C ASN A 32 -16.41 17.38 -24.63
N SER A 33 -16.40 16.07 -24.39
CA SER A 33 -17.28 15.11 -25.04
C SER A 33 -17.97 14.22 -24.00
N GLY A 34 -19.28 14.03 -24.10
CA GLY A 34 -20.09 13.24 -23.17
C GLY A 34 -21.00 14.12 -22.32
N SER A 35 -21.06 13.97 -21.00
CA SER A 35 -21.97 14.80 -20.18
C SER A 35 -21.43 15.30 -18.86
N THR A 36 -21.92 16.47 -18.43
CA THR A 36 -21.62 17.03 -17.08
C THR A 36 -20.14 17.31 -16.84
N ASN A 37 -19.34 17.42 -17.91
CA ASN A 37 -17.90 17.65 -17.85
C ASN A 37 -17.59 19.14 -17.72
N THR A 38 -16.68 19.51 -16.82
CA THR A 38 -16.24 20.90 -16.59
C THR A 38 -14.74 21.04 -16.85
N GLY A 39 -14.34 21.98 -17.72
CA GLY A 39 -12.95 22.26 -18.05
C GLY A 39 -12.65 22.04 -19.53
N TYR A 40 -11.53 21.39 -19.86
CA TYR A 40 -11.02 21.33 -21.24
C TYR A 40 -10.70 19.90 -21.68
N PHE A 41 -11.19 19.52 -22.86
CA PHE A 41 -10.88 18.26 -23.55
C PHE A 41 -11.13 16.98 -22.72
N ASN A 42 -12.11 17.00 -21.82
CA ASN A 42 -12.51 15.80 -21.07
C ASN A 42 -13.50 14.96 -21.88
N ALA A 43 -13.34 13.65 -21.91
CA ALA A 43 -14.21 12.69 -22.58
C ALA A 43 -14.87 11.75 -21.55
N GLY A 44 -16.16 11.45 -21.71
CA GLY A 44 -16.94 10.62 -20.77
C GLY A 44 -17.88 11.47 -19.90
N HIS A 45 -18.10 11.09 -18.64
CA HIS A 45 -19.13 11.70 -17.80
C HIS A 45 -18.59 12.29 -16.48
N THR A 46 -19.18 13.41 -16.04
CA THR A 46 -18.93 14.06 -14.73
C THR A 46 -17.46 14.39 -14.41
N ASN A 47 -16.63 14.58 -15.43
CA ASN A 47 -15.20 14.88 -15.29
C ASN A 47 -14.95 16.38 -15.04
N THR A 48 -14.07 16.71 -14.10
CA THR A 48 -13.66 18.10 -13.81
C THR A 48 -12.16 18.31 -14.01
N GLY A 49 -11.76 19.11 -15.00
CA GLY A 49 -10.37 19.49 -15.21
C GLY A 49 -9.94 19.43 -16.68
N LEU A 50 -8.83 18.75 -16.96
CA LEU A 50 -8.12 18.79 -18.24
C LEU A 50 -7.83 17.39 -18.76
N PHE A 51 -8.18 17.10 -20.02
CA PHE A 51 -7.79 15.87 -20.73
C PHE A 51 -8.07 14.55 -19.98
N ASN A 52 -9.11 14.52 -19.13
CA ASN A 52 -9.52 13.29 -18.46
C ASN A 52 -10.39 12.44 -19.40
N SER A 53 -10.24 11.12 -19.34
CA SER A 53 -11.16 10.14 -19.90
C SER A 53 -12.02 9.50 -18.80
N GLY A 54 -12.88 8.56 -19.21
CA GLY A 54 -13.70 7.78 -18.28
C GLY A 54 -14.74 8.63 -17.58
N ASP A 55 -15.15 8.20 -16.39
CA ASP A 55 -16.24 8.85 -15.67
C ASP A 55 -15.78 9.28 -14.27
N THR A 56 -16.31 10.39 -13.74
CA THR A 56 -16.03 10.93 -12.39
C THR A 56 -14.57 11.32 -12.09
N SER A 57 -13.74 11.54 -13.12
CA SER A 57 -12.37 12.03 -12.98
C SER A 57 -12.28 13.48 -12.49
N THR A 58 -11.30 13.81 -11.65
CA THR A 58 -11.00 15.20 -11.27
C THR A 58 -9.50 15.51 -11.39
N GLY A 59 -9.11 16.48 -12.21
CA GLY A 59 -7.73 16.93 -12.37
C GLY A 59 -7.22 16.84 -13.81
N LEU A 60 -6.06 16.21 -14.05
CA LEU A 60 -5.38 16.20 -15.36
C LEU A 60 -4.99 14.78 -15.80
N PHE A 61 -5.32 14.37 -17.04
CA PHE A 61 -4.93 13.08 -17.62
C PHE A 61 -5.27 11.87 -16.72
N ASN A 62 -6.52 11.79 -16.23
CA ASN A 62 -7.03 10.68 -15.44
C ASN A 62 -8.10 9.88 -16.19
N ASP A 63 -8.34 8.66 -15.73
CA ASP A 63 -9.46 7.79 -16.11
C ASP A 63 -10.13 7.29 -14.81
N THR A 64 -11.31 7.79 -14.44
CA THR A 64 -11.98 7.49 -13.15
C THR A 64 -11.11 7.77 -11.90
N ASN A 65 -10.23 8.78 -11.94
CA ASN A 65 -9.30 9.13 -10.84
C ASN A 65 -9.31 10.61 -10.44
N THR A 66 -8.80 10.91 -9.24
CA THR A 66 -8.56 12.28 -8.75
C THR A 66 -7.07 12.61 -8.70
N GLY A 67 -6.65 13.76 -9.23
CA GLY A 67 -5.27 14.25 -9.22
C GLY A 67 -4.66 14.36 -10.61
N LEU A 68 -3.41 13.92 -10.82
CA LEU A 68 -2.73 14.05 -12.12
C LEU A 68 -2.12 12.71 -12.59
N PHE A 69 -2.29 12.38 -13.88
CA PHE A 69 -1.63 11.26 -14.56
C PHE A 69 -1.89 9.87 -13.92
N ASN A 70 -3.07 9.63 -13.36
CA ASN A 70 -3.42 8.32 -12.79
C ASN A 70 -4.11 7.43 -13.83
N SER A 71 -3.75 6.14 -13.86
CA SER A 71 -4.26 5.14 -14.81
C SER A 71 -4.87 3.93 -14.10
N GLY A 72 -5.96 3.36 -14.63
CA GLY A 72 -6.85 2.44 -13.90
C GLY A 72 -7.78 3.22 -12.97
N ASP A 73 -8.52 2.57 -12.08
CA ASP A 73 -9.71 3.16 -11.44
C ASP A 73 -9.54 3.65 -9.99
N THR A 74 -10.25 4.71 -9.60
CA THR A 74 -10.44 5.18 -8.20
C THR A 74 -9.18 5.58 -7.42
N ASN A 75 -8.09 5.87 -8.12
CA ASN A 75 -6.86 6.40 -7.55
C ASN A 75 -7.00 7.88 -7.17
N THR A 76 -6.26 8.31 -6.14
CA THR A 76 -6.19 9.71 -5.70
C THR A 76 -4.74 10.14 -5.50
N GLY A 77 -4.29 11.15 -6.25
CA GLY A 77 -2.95 11.74 -6.15
C GLY A 77 -2.23 11.78 -7.50
N PHE A 78 -0.99 11.31 -7.58
CA PHE A 78 -0.13 11.56 -8.75
C PHE A 78 0.53 10.29 -9.28
N PHE A 79 0.45 10.06 -10.60
CA PHE A 79 1.18 8.96 -11.27
C PHE A 79 0.91 7.56 -10.70
N ASN A 80 -0.28 7.30 -10.17
CA ASN A 80 -0.66 5.96 -9.72
C ASN A 80 -1.14 5.10 -10.91
N ALA A 81 -0.87 3.79 -10.87
CA ALA A 81 -1.28 2.84 -11.89
C ALA A 81 -1.96 1.62 -11.25
N GLY A 82 -3.18 1.29 -11.67
CA GLY A 82 -3.99 0.21 -11.10
C GLY A 82 -5.21 0.77 -10.38
N THR A 83 -5.57 0.25 -9.20
CA THR A 83 -6.87 0.54 -8.58
C THR A 83 -6.80 1.00 -7.13
N ALA A 84 -7.61 2.01 -6.78
CA ALA A 84 -7.84 2.46 -5.41
C ALA A 84 -6.56 2.84 -4.62
N ASN A 85 -5.54 3.38 -5.29
CA ASN A 85 -4.32 3.85 -4.63
C ASN A 85 -4.46 5.30 -4.17
N PHE A 86 -3.90 5.65 -3.00
CA PHE A 86 -3.91 7.00 -2.44
C PHE A 86 -2.49 7.50 -2.19
N GLY A 87 -2.11 8.64 -2.79
CA GLY A 87 -0.76 9.21 -2.75
C GLY A 87 -0.12 9.20 -4.13
N SER A 88 1.17 8.88 -4.24
CA SER A 88 1.95 9.09 -5.47
C SER A 88 2.78 7.89 -5.91
N PHE A 89 2.90 7.68 -7.22
CA PHE A 89 3.74 6.64 -7.81
C PHE A 89 3.46 5.21 -7.31
N ASN A 90 2.22 4.92 -6.89
CA ASN A 90 1.85 3.57 -6.47
C ASN A 90 1.41 2.73 -7.68
N GLY A 91 1.88 1.48 -7.75
CA GLY A 91 1.52 0.51 -8.78
C GLY A 91 0.79 -0.71 -8.20
N GLY A 92 -0.34 -1.10 -8.76
CA GLY A 92 -1.17 -2.21 -8.28
C GLY A 92 -2.43 -1.72 -7.58
N SER A 93 -2.77 -2.27 -6.40
CA SER A 93 -4.09 -2.05 -5.80
C SER A 93 -4.11 -1.69 -4.32
N THR A 94 -4.96 -0.73 -3.94
CA THR A 94 -5.27 -0.41 -2.53
C THR A 94 -4.04 0.01 -1.71
N ASN A 95 -3.05 0.66 -2.34
CA ASN A 95 -1.88 1.17 -1.63
C ASN A 95 -2.12 2.60 -1.11
N THR A 96 -1.57 2.93 0.06
CA THR A 96 -1.67 4.27 0.67
C THR A 96 -0.28 4.81 1.02
N GLY A 97 0.05 6.03 0.59
CA GLY A 97 1.37 6.64 0.71
C GLY A 97 2.05 6.73 -0.66
N ASP A 98 3.38 6.64 -0.72
CA ASP A 98 4.11 6.87 -1.97
C ASP A 98 5.05 5.71 -2.36
N TRP A 99 5.23 5.50 -3.66
CA TRP A 99 6.16 4.53 -4.27
C TRP A 99 5.89 3.05 -3.96
N ASN A 100 4.68 2.69 -3.52
CA ASN A 100 4.36 1.29 -3.21
C ASN A 100 4.03 0.48 -4.48
N SER A 101 4.42 -0.79 -4.53
CA SER A 101 4.13 -1.69 -5.64
C SER A 101 3.50 -3.00 -5.16
N GLY A 102 2.47 -3.49 -5.87
CA GLY A 102 1.67 -4.63 -5.45
C GLY A 102 0.38 -4.19 -4.76
N SER A 103 0.02 -4.80 -3.63
CA SER A 103 -1.34 -4.68 -3.07
C SER A 103 -1.41 -4.42 -1.57
N ILE A 104 -2.34 -3.56 -1.13
CA ILE A 104 -2.67 -3.35 0.30
C ILE A 104 -1.45 -2.86 1.11
N ASN A 105 -0.54 -2.09 0.51
CA ASN A 105 0.61 -1.54 1.23
C ASN A 105 0.31 -0.14 1.80
N THR A 106 0.79 0.15 3.00
CA THR A 106 0.67 1.48 3.64
C THR A 106 2.05 2.03 3.99
N GLY A 107 2.39 3.24 3.53
CA GLY A 107 3.65 3.91 3.82
C GLY A 107 4.47 4.18 2.56
N TYR A 108 5.78 3.93 2.60
CA TYR A 108 6.73 4.39 1.59
C TYR A 108 7.57 3.26 0.99
N ALA A 109 7.59 3.20 -0.35
CA ALA A 109 8.47 2.31 -1.11
C ALA A 109 8.39 0.82 -0.73
N ASN A 110 7.20 0.34 -0.37
CA ASN A 110 6.97 -1.09 -0.11
C ASN A 110 6.70 -1.85 -1.42
N SER A 111 7.05 -3.13 -1.48
CA SER A 111 6.79 -4.00 -2.63
C SER A 111 6.20 -5.35 -2.20
N GLY A 112 5.21 -5.85 -2.94
CA GLY A 112 4.47 -7.07 -2.59
C GLY A 112 3.13 -6.74 -1.91
N GLY A 113 2.78 -7.44 -0.83
CA GLY A 113 1.40 -7.48 -0.33
C GLY A 113 1.21 -7.27 1.17
N THR A 114 0.26 -6.42 1.56
CA THR A 114 -0.14 -6.23 2.98
C THR A 114 1.01 -5.75 3.87
N ASN A 115 1.89 -4.87 3.37
CA ASN A 115 2.99 -4.31 4.16
C ASN A 115 2.64 -2.94 4.75
N THR A 116 3.11 -2.63 5.96
CA THR A 116 2.94 -1.31 6.60
C THR A 116 4.27 -0.73 7.07
N GLY A 117 4.71 0.38 6.48
CA GLY A 117 5.90 1.13 6.88
C GLY A 117 6.79 1.50 5.71
N ILE A 118 8.09 1.26 5.79
CA ILE A 118 9.08 1.83 4.85
C ILE A 118 10.02 0.75 4.28
N LEU A 119 10.16 0.71 2.96
CA LEU A 119 11.16 -0.13 2.25
C LEU A 119 11.05 -1.63 2.59
N ASN A 120 9.83 -2.15 2.74
CA ASN A 120 9.61 -3.59 2.87
C ASN A 120 9.41 -4.25 1.49
N ALA A 121 9.82 -5.51 1.36
CA ALA A 121 9.57 -6.36 0.19
C ALA A 121 8.99 -7.72 0.64
N GLY A 122 8.12 -8.29 -0.20
CA GLY A 122 7.39 -9.50 0.13
C GLY A 122 6.03 -9.18 0.77
N ASN A 123 5.57 -10.03 1.68
CA ASN A 123 4.22 -9.97 2.24
C ASN A 123 4.19 -9.90 3.78
N LEU A 124 3.14 -9.27 4.32
CA LEU A 124 2.78 -9.25 5.75
C LEU A 124 3.81 -8.57 6.68
N ASN A 125 4.65 -7.69 6.15
CA ASN A 125 5.65 -6.95 6.93
C ASN A 125 5.06 -5.71 7.59
N THR A 126 5.39 -5.43 8.85
CA THR A 126 5.17 -4.12 9.49
C THR A 126 6.50 -3.57 10.01
N GLY A 127 6.73 -2.27 9.87
CA GLY A 127 7.99 -1.62 10.22
C GLY A 127 8.82 -1.30 8.97
N ALA A 128 10.12 -1.61 8.97
CA ALA A 128 10.98 -1.20 7.87
C ALA A 128 12.12 -2.17 7.52
N PHE A 129 12.53 -2.10 6.25
CA PHE A 129 13.66 -2.83 5.66
C PHE A 129 13.55 -4.37 5.72
N SER A 130 12.34 -4.93 5.85
CA SER A 130 12.16 -6.38 5.76
C SER A 130 12.12 -6.83 4.28
N PRO A 131 12.98 -7.75 3.83
CA PRO A 131 13.06 -8.14 2.42
C PRO A 131 12.36 -9.46 2.07
N PHE A 132 11.59 -10.04 3.00
CA PHE A 132 11.03 -11.40 2.88
C PHE A 132 9.52 -11.46 3.18
N ASP A 133 8.87 -12.52 2.69
CA ASP A 133 7.50 -12.88 3.06
C ASP A 133 7.42 -13.37 4.50
N GLN A 134 6.61 -12.71 5.34
CA GLN A 134 6.34 -13.17 6.70
C GLN A 134 5.16 -14.16 6.69
N PRO A 135 5.22 -15.27 7.45
CA PRO A 135 4.10 -16.21 7.56
C PRO A 135 2.94 -15.67 8.42
N VAL A 136 3.19 -14.65 9.24
CA VAL A 136 2.22 -13.89 10.05
C VAL A 136 2.68 -12.44 10.15
N VAL A 137 1.84 -11.53 10.64
CA VAL A 137 2.24 -10.12 10.84
C VAL A 137 3.41 -10.02 11.83
N ASN A 138 4.48 -9.36 11.38
CA ASN A 138 5.73 -9.16 12.13
C ASN A 138 6.02 -7.64 12.17
N SER A 139 6.49 -7.08 13.30
CA SER A 139 6.57 -5.61 13.47
C SER A 139 7.94 -5.06 13.88
N GLY A 140 8.46 -4.10 13.11
CA GLY A 140 9.62 -3.27 13.45
C GLY A 140 10.81 -3.41 12.47
N PHE A 141 12.05 -3.42 12.97
CA PHE A 141 13.25 -3.26 12.13
C PHE A 141 14.06 -4.55 12.03
N SER A 142 14.26 -5.05 10.81
CA SER A 142 15.15 -6.20 10.56
C SER A 142 14.92 -7.38 11.51
N ASN A 143 13.66 -7.68 11.85
CA ASN A 143 13.34 -8.90 12.62
C ASN A 143 13.67 -10.08 11.73
N ASP A 144 14.78 -10.71 12.05
CA ASP A 144 15.38 -11.62 11.12
C ASP A 144 14.69 -12.97 11.17
N PHE A 145 14.76 -13.58 10.02
CA PHE A 145 14.20 -14.88 9.79
C PHE A 145 15.23 -15.88 10.36
N ASP A 146 15.15 -16.37 11.62
CA ASP A 146 15.87 -17.62 12.01
C ASP A 146 15.19 -18.55 13.04
N GLY A 147 15.13 -19.84 12.71
CA GLY A 147 14.35 -20.87 13.41
C GLY A 147 14.72 -22.31 13.02
N PRO A 148 14.20 -23.34 13.73
CA PRO A 148 14.69 -24.73 13.62
C PRO A 148 14.38 -25.41 12.28
N PHE A 149 13.48 -24.84 11.48
CA PHE A 149 13.03 -25.37 10.19
C PHE A 149 13.51 -24.54 8.99
N GLY A 150 14.56 -23.76 9.19
CA GLY A 150 15.01 -22.75 8.24
C GLY A 150 14.69 -21.36 8.74
N LYS A 151 15.41 -20.41 8.16
CA LYS A 151 15.54 -19.02 8.56
C LYS A 151 14.13 -18.39 8.80
N GLY A 152 13.52 -18.38 10.01
CA GLY A 152 12.14 -17.89 10.21
C GLY A 152 11.77 -17.24 11.57
N GLY A 153 11.07 -16.10 11.51
CA GLY A 153 10.52 -15.36 12.65
C GLY A 153 8.98 -15.22 12.57
N VAL A 154 8.25 -15.40 13.68
CA VAL A 154 6.78 -15.34 13.73
C VAL A 154 6.28 -14.53 14.93
N ASN A 155 5.40 -13.55 14.69
CA ASN A 155 4.74 -12.72 15.71
C ASN A 155 5.73 -11.94 16.61
N GLN A 156 6.79 -11.40 15.99
CA GLN A 156 7.84 -10.60 16.61
C GLN A 156 7.46 -9.11 16.68
N SER A 157 8.01 -8.40 17.66
CA SER A 157 7.94 -6.93 17.76
C SER A 157 9.27 -6.31 18.20
N GLY A 158 9.63 -5.17 17.61
CA GLY A 158 10.88 -4.45 17.93
C GLY A 158 11.94 -4.60 16.85
N ALA A 159 13.20 -4.89 17.19
CA ALA A 159 14.27 -4.97 16.21
C ALA A 159 15.19 -6.19 16.40
N PHE A 160 15.67 -6.75 15.29
CA PHE A 160 16.66 -7.84 15.25
C PHE A 160 16.25 -9.14 15.96
N ASN A 161 14.96 -9.37 16.21
CA ASN A 161 14.50 -10.57 16.92
C ASN A 161 14.32 -11.77 15.98
N GLN A 162 14.81 -12.95 16.39
CA GLN A 162 14.68 -14.25 15.70
C GLN A 162 13.82 -15.22 16.53
N GLY A 163 13.08 -16.16 15.93
CA GLY A 163 12.21 -17.12 16.64
C GLY A 163 10.71 -16.77 16.70
N VAL A 164 10.05 -16.99 17.84
CA VAL A 164 8.57 -17.02 17.95
C VAL A 164 8.02 -16.19 19.11
N GLY A 165 7.22 -15.16 18.83
CA GLY A 165 6.52 -14.36 19.85
C GLY A 165 7.43 -13.46 20.69
N ASN A 166 8.62 -13.13 20.19
CA ASN A 166 9.61 -12.33 20.90
C ASN A 166 9.37 -10.83 20.74
N SER A 167 9.76 -10.06 21.76
CA SER A 167 9.61 -8.62 21.79
C SER A 167 10.86 -7.90 22.29
N GLY A 168 11.18 -6.75 21.69
CA GLY A 168 12.28 -5.90 22.10
C GLY A 168 13.44 -5.89 21.10
N PHE A 169 14.66 -6.09 21.57
CA PHE A 169 15.89 -5.94 20.78
C PHE A 169 16.75 -7.20 20.86
N ASP A 170 17.20 -7.66 19.70
CA ASP A 170 18.23 -8.71 19.53
C ASP A 170 17.95 -10.02 20.30
N SER A 171 16.67 -10.34 20.52
CA SER A 171 16.30 -11.56 21.23
C SER A 171 16.27 -12.74 20.26
N GLY A 172 17.11 -13.74 20.55
CA GLY A 172 17.21 -15.00 19.81
C GLY A 172 18.29 -15.07 18.73
N ASP A 173 19.12 -14.03 18.58
CA ASP A 173 20.18 -14.05 17.57
C ASP A 173 21.12 -15.25 17.70
N ASN A 174 21.50 -15.79 16.54
CA ASN A 174 22.43 -16.90 16.33
C ASN A 174 22.06 -18.25 17.01
N ILE A 175 20.82 -18.44 17.49
CA ILE A 175 20.37 -19.72 18.06
C ILE A 175 19.66 -20.59 17.02
N LYS A 176 20.27 -21.73 16.68
CA LYS A 176 19.60 -22.80 15.90
C LYS A 176 18.40 -23.35 16.69
N GLY A 177 17.21 -22.91 16.34
CA GLY A 177 15.98 -23.19 17.08
C GLY A 177 15.13 -21.96 17.38
N GLY A 178 15.72 -20.76 17.26
CA GLY A 178 15.10 -19.52 17.69
C GLY A 178 14.84 -19.48 19.20
N THR A 179 14.36 -18.34 19.69
CA THR A 179 13.82 -18.21 21.04
C THR A 179 12.30 -18.11 20.99
N VAL A 180 11.61 -18.54 22.04
CA VAL A 180 10.15 -18.51 22.10
C VAL A 180 9.65 -17.64 23.26
N SER A 181 8.82 -16.65 22.94
CA SER A 181 8.09 -15.79 23.88
C SER A 181 8.99 -15.04 24.87
N SER A 182 10.13 -14.55 24.39
CA SER A 182 11.10 -13.77 25.16
C SER A 182 10.90 -12.26 24.97
N SER A 183 11.25 -11.46 25.98
CA SER A 183 10.96 -10.02 26.02
C SER A 183 12.11 -9.19 26.61
N GLY A 184 12.55 -8.15 25.90
CA GLY A 184 13.56 -7.20 26.38
C GLY A 184 14.79 -7.12 25.46
N PHE A 185 15.99 -7.37 25.98
CA PHE A 185 17.26 -7.13 25.28
C PHE A 185 18.18 -8.35 25.35
N GLU A 186 18.69 -8.82 24.20
CA GLU A 186 19.68 -9.91 24.07
C GLU A 186 19.27 -11.18 24.87
N ASN A 187 18.02 -11.64 24.71
CA ASN A 187 17.53 -12.84 25.39
C ASN A 187 17.72 -14.11 24.54
N HIS A 188 18.47 -15.07 25.08
CA HIS A 188 18.90 -16.33 24.46
C HIS A 188 18.30 -17.57 25.15
N GLY A 189 16.97 -17.68 25.10
CA GLY A 189 16.22 -18.86 25.57
C GLY A 189 14.73 -18.67 25.39
N ASN A 190 13.92 -19.63 25.85
CA ASN A 190 12.46 -19.50 25.86
C ASN A 190 12.01 -18.81 27.15
N PHE A 191 10.98 -17.95 27.04
CA PHE A 191 10.33 -17.26 28.15
C PHE A 191 11.25 -16.34 28.97
N GLY A 192 12.33 -15.82 28.37
CA GLY A 192 13.21 -14.85 29.00
C GLY A 192 12.54 -13.47 29.11
N SER A 193 12.73 -12.77 30.22
CA SER A 193 12.21 -11.41 30.40
C SER A 193 13.26 -10.49 31.03
N GLY A 194 13.51 -9.33 30.41
CA GLY A 194 14.55 -8.39 30.82
C GLY A 194 15.78 -8.45 29.92
N PHE A 195 16.96 -8.52 30.51
CA PHE A 195 18.25 -8.36 29.82
C PHE A 195 19.07 -9.65 29.94
N LEU A 196 19.71 -10.07 28.84
CA LEU A 196 20.80 -11.06 28.85
C LEU A 196 20.42 -12.43 29.46
N ASN A 197 19.14 -12.83 29.42
CA ASN A 197 18.74 -14.15 29.91
C ASN A 197 19.21 -15.24 28.96
N ALA A 198 19.83 -16.31 29.49
CA ALA A 198 20.27 -17.46 28.68
C ALA A 198 19.76 -18.79 29.28
N GLY A 199 19.22 -19.69 28.45
CA GLY A 199 18.73 -20.99 28.91
C GLY A 199 18.23 -21.93 27.81
N SER A 200 18.37 -23.25 28.02
CA SER A 200 17.96 -24.29 27.07
C SER A 200 17.29 -25.50 27.74
N PHE A 201 16.19 -25.95 27.14
CA PHE A 201 15.51 -27.25 27.26
C PHE A 201 15.63 -28.06 28.57
N SER A 202 14.55 -28.05 29.36
CA SER A 202 14.20 -29.14 30.26
C SER A 202 13.61 -30.32 29.45
N SER A 203 14.45 -31.29 29.07
CA SER A 203 14.00 -32.65 28.69
C SER A 203 15.08 -33.72 28.89
N GLN A 204 15.77 -33.69 30.04
CA GLN A 204 16.41 -34.91 30.50
C GLN A 204 15.31 -35.87 30.98
N GLY A 205 15.02 -36.89 30.16
CA GLY A 205 14.26 -38.05 30.61
C GLY A 205 15.03 -38.72 31.74
N SER A 206 14.55 -38.59 32.97
CA SER A 206 15.09 -39.32 34.11
C SER A 206 14.80 -40.80 33.88
N GLY A 207 15.81 -41.56 33.45
CA GLY A 207 15.74 -43.00 33.47
C GLY A 207 15.47 -43.47 34.89
N VAL A 208 14.42 -44.27 35.07
CA VAL A 208 14.24 -45.03 36.31
C VAL A 208 15.36 -46.05 36.36
N VAL A 209 16.22 -45.93 37.37
CA VAL A 209 17.19 -46.95 37.74
C VAL A 209 16.61 -47.64 38.97
N ASP A 210 15.99 -48.80 38.75
CA ASP A 210 15.71 -49.81 39.78
C ASP A 210 16.96 -50.69 40.00
#